data_AF-A0AAW1HFF9-F1
#
_entry.id   AF-A0AAW1HFF9-F1
#
_cell.length_a   1.000
_cell.length_b   1.000
_cell.length_c   1.000
_cell.angle_alpha   90.00
_cell.angle_beta   90.00
_cell.angle_gamma   90.00
#
_symmetry.space_group_name_H-M   'P 1'
#
loop_
_entity.id
_entity.type
_entity.pdbx_description
1 polymer ?
#
loop_
_entity_poly.entity_id
_entity_poly.type
_entity_poly.pdbx_seq_one_letter_code
_entity_poly.pdbx_strand_id
1 'polypeptide(L)'
;MRCSRGGGVDGFGAIKNDHQSQALDFSSITDSFSTIDVDCKVNFCNSVIHVVVIYIPPNTSALELNDFFDRMCAYEFITGADLIICGDFNIPTFSNSVALDARSGAVNDFMSFADFNIPTFSNSVALDARSGAVNDFMSFANVTQKNTFKNANNRLLDLILSNVECQLFREDDPLVGVDEHHPPLLIDVVLNTA
;
A
#
# COMPACT_ATOMS: atom_id res chain seq x y z
N MET A 1 -4.14 -22.60 -11.55
CA MET A 1 -5.03 -22.30 -10.41
C MET A 1 -5.03 -23.46 -9.43
N ARG A 2 -4.30 -23.32 -8.32
CA ARG A 2 -4.40 -24.19 -7.14
C ARG A 2 -4.48 -23.27 -5.94
N CYS A 3 -5.68 -23.09 -5.40
CA CYS A 3 -5.90 -22.44 -4.12
C CYS A 3 -6.13 -23.56 -3.08
N SER A 4 -5.26 -23.64 -2.08
CA SER A 4 -5.44 -24.50 -0.91
C SER A 4 -6.00 -23.68 0.23
N ARG A 5 -7.19 -24.06 0.69
CA ARG A 5 -8.00 -23.43 1.75
C ARG A 5 -7.18 -23.23 3.03
N GLY A 6 -6.96 -21.97 3.38
CA GLY A 6 -6.47 -21.56 4.69
C GLY A 6 -6.67 -20.06 4.92
N GLY A 7 -7.83 -19.66 5.43
CA GLY A 7 -8.05 -18.48 6.29
C GLY A 7 -7.58 -17.08 5.87
N GLY A 8 -7.04 -16.86 4.68
CA GLY A 8 -6.69 -15.55 4.14
C GLY A 8 -7.70 -15.12 3.07
N VAL A 9 -8.04 -13.83 3.05
CA VAL A 9 -8.77 -13.23 1.94
C VAL A 9 -7.81 -13.23 0.74
N ASP A 10 -8.03 -14.14 -0.21
CA ASP A 10 -7.40 -14.07 -1.53
C ASP A 10 -7.89 -12.75 -2.19
N GLY A 11 -6.99 -11.82 -2.49
CA GLY A 11 -7.32 -10.52 -3.07
C GLY A 11 -7.87 -10.70 -4.49
N PHE A 12 -9.20 -10.63 -4.66
CA PHE A 12 -9.82 -10.72 -5.99
C PHE A 12 -10.03 -9.32 -6.59
N GLY A 13 -9.28 -8.97 -7.64
CA GLY A 13 -9.61 -7.86 -8.52
C GLY A 13 -10.74 -8.22 -9.50
N ALA A 14 -11.87 -7.49 -9.47
CA ALA A 14 -12.97 -7.66 -10.43
C ALA A 14 -13.05 -6.47 -11.39
N ILE A 15 -13.31 -6.72 -12.68
CA ILE A 15 -13.38 -5.69 -13.72
C ILE A 15 -14.72 -5.80 -14.43
N LYS A 16 -15.40 -4.67 -14.62
CA LYS A 16 -16.61 -4.64 -15.43
C LYS A 16 -16.24 -4.90 -16.88
N ASN A 17 -16.98 -5.80 -17.55
CA ASN A 17 -16.66 -6.34 -18.88
C ASN A 17 -16.54 -5.31 -20.02
N ASP A 18 -16.92 -4.07 -19.79
CA ASP A 18 -16.85 -2.96 -20.74
C ASP A 18 -15.52 -2.19 -20.69
N HIS A 19 -14.58 -2.56 -19.82
CA HIS A 19 -13.25 -1.96 -19.70
C HIS A 19 -12.15 -2.90 -20.22
N GLN A 20 -11.14 -2.33 -20.89
CA GLN A 20 -9.95 -3.09 -21.27
C GLN A 20 -8.99 -3.17 -20.09
N SER A 21 -8.42 -4.35 -19.85
CA SER A 21 -7.46 -4.55 -18.77
C SER A 21 -6.40 -5.56 -19.19
N GLN A 22 -5.18 -5.35 -18.72
CA GLN A 22 -4.09 -6.31 -18.81
C GLN A 22 -3.61 -6.61 -17.38
N ALA A 23 -3.23 -7.86 -17.09
CA ALA A 23 -2.55 -8.15 -15.83
C ALA A 23 -1.06 -7.83 -15.98
N LEU A 24 -0.47 -7.20 -14.97
CA LEU A 24 1.00 -7.11 -14.87
C LEU A 24 1.55 -8.41 -14.27
N ASP A 25 2.75 -8.77 -14.71
CA ASP A 25 3.43 -9.96 -14.22
C ASP A 25 4.36 -9.62 -13.04
N PHE A 26 3.92 -10.00 -11.84
CA PHE A 26 4.69 -9.89 -10.61
C PHE A 26 5.35 -11.20 -10.18
N SER A 27 5.44 -12.22 -11.06
CA SER A 27 5.97 -13.54 -10.68
C SER A 27 7.34 -13.47 -10.02
N SER A 28 8.21 -12.55 -10.48
CA SER A 28 9.55 -12.37 -9.92
C SER A 28 9.57 -11.93 -8.44
N ILE A 29 8.50 -11.27 -7.99
CA ILE A 29 8.29 -10.84 -6.60
C ILE A 29 7.49 -11.89 -5.85
N THR A 30 6.35 -12.34 -6.39
CA THR A 30 5.43 -13.24 -5.69
C THR A 30 6.03 -14.63 -5.45
N ASP A 31 6.96 -15.08 -6.29
CA ASP A 31 7.74 -16.30 -6.04
C ASP A 31 8.69 -16.14 -4.83
N SER A 32 9.18 -14.92 -4.58
CA SER A 32 10.08 -14.62 -3.46
C SER A 32 9.33 -14.25 -2.17
N PHE A 33 8.12 -13.73 -2.29
CA PHE A 33 7.28 -13.27 -1.19
C PHE A 33 5.91 -13.94 -1.23
N SER A 34 5.87 -15.26 -1.02
CA SER A 34 4.62 -16.05 -1.07
C SER A 34 3.52 -15.61 -0.10
N THR A 35 3.84 -14.77 0.88
CA THR A 35 2.92 -14.24 1.88
C THR A 35 2.39 -12.86 1.53
N ILE A 36 3.05 -12.12 0.64
CA ILE A 36 2.60 -10.81 0.15
C ILE A 36 1.94 -11.03 -1.20
N ASP A 37 0.64 -10.75 -1.26
CA ASP A 37 -0.11 -10.87 -2.52
C ASP A 37 -0.10 -9.53 -3.26
N VAL A 38 0.07 -9.60 -4.58
CA VAL A 38 0.09 -8.43 -5.46
C VAL A 38 -0.76 -8.73 -6.69
N ASP A 39 -1.88 -8.03 -6.82
CA ASP A 39 -2.74 -8.08 -8.02
C ASP A 39 -2.61 -6.76 -8.80
N CYS A 40 -2.72 -6.83 -10.13
CA CYS A 40 -2.66 -5.65 -10.98
C CYS A 40 -3.88 -5.49 -11.87
N LYS A 41 -4.43 -4.28 -11.91
CA LYS A 41 -5.52 -3.89 -12.79
C LYS A 41 -5.23 -2.58 -13.52
N VAL A 42 -5.75 -2.45 -14.75
CA VAL A 42 -5.12 -1.67 -15.83
C VAL A 42 -6.10 -0.81 -16.65
N ASN A 43 -5.53 0.15 -17.38
CA ASN A 43 -5.93 0.97 -18.54
C ASN A 43 -7.40 1.37 -18.73
N PHE A 44 -7.64 2.68 -18.69
CA PHE A 44 -8.93 3.29 -18.96
C PHE A 44 -8.91 4.05 -20.29
N CYS A 45 -9.44 3.46 -21.36
CA CYS A 45 -9.74 4.08 -22.67
C CYS A 45 -8.64 4.99 -23.28
N ASN A 46 -8.46 6.21 -22.76
CA ASN A 46 -7.51 7.23 -23.23
C ASN A 46 -6.41 7.60 -22.20
N SER A 47 -6.50 7.11 -20.95
CA SER A 47 -5.55 7.34 -19.87
C SER A 47 -5.20 6.01 -19.18
N VAL A 48 -3.91 5.76 -19.00
CA VAL A 48 -3.39 4.50 -18.45
C VAL A 48 -3.18 4.66 -16.95
N ILE A 49 -4.06 4.05 -16.14
CA ILE A 49 -3.86 3.94 -14.69
C ILE A 49 -3.46 2.50 -14.36
N HIS A 50 -2.39 2.39 -13.58
CA HIS A 50 -1.97 1.14 -12.96
C HIS A 50 -2.56 1.08 -11.56
N VAL A 51 -3.29 0.02 -11.28
CA VAL A 51 -3.84 -0.28 -9.96
C VAL A 51 -3.12 -1.50 -9.44
N VAL A 52 -2.45 -1.37 -8.31
CA VAL A 52 -1.75 -2.46 -7.62
C VAL A 52 -2.47 -2.72 -6.29
N VAL A 53 -2.96 -3.94 -6.10
CA VAL A 53 -3.57 -4.35 -4.83
C VAL A 53 -2.54 -5.14 -4.05
N ILE A 54 -2.25 -4.72 -2.80
CA ILE A 54 -1.24 -5.34 -1.94
C ILE A 54 -1.90 -5.88 -0.66
N TYR A 55 -1.57 -7.12 -0.30
CA TYR A 55 -1.81 -7.65 1.03
C TYR A 55 -0.48 -7.90 1.75
N ILE A 56 -0.25 -7.19 2.87
CA ILE A 56 0.89 -7.42 3.76
C ILE A 56 0.39 -8.13 5.03
N PRO A 57 0.83 -9.36 5.30
CA PRO A 57 0.50 -10.05 6.54
C PRO A 57 0.92 -9.27 7.79
N PRO A 58 0.20 -9.40 8.92
CA PRO A 58 0.48 -8.63 10.13
C PRO A 58 1.86 -8.86 10.75
N ASN A 59 2.47 -10.02 10.51
CA ASN A 59 3.75 -10.41 11.07
C ASN A 59 4.93 -10.23 10.10
N THR A 60 4.73 -9.59 8.94
CA THR A 60 5.80 -9.28 7.99
C THR A 60 6.82 -8.34 8.66
N SER A 61 8.09 -8.71 8.63
CA SER A 61 9.16 -7.91 9.22
C SER A 61 9.48 -6.66 8.40
N ALA A 62 10.09 -5.65 9.02
CA ALA A 62 10.52 -4.46 8.29
C ALA A 62 11.58 -4.78 7.23
N LEU A 63 12.46 -5.76 7.47
CA LEU A 63 13.46 -6.18 6.49
C LEU A 63 12.80 -6.80 5.25
N GLU A 64 11.88 -7.74 5.45
CA GLU A 64 11.12 -8.35 4.33
C GLU A 64 10.33 -7.30 3.55
N LEU A 65 9.75 -6.31 4.25
CA LEU A 65 9.00 -5.25 3.60
C LEU A 65 9.89 -4.30 2.78
N ASN A 66 11.10 -3.98 3.27
CA ASN A 66 12.09 -3.23 2.49
C ASN A 66 12.52 -4.00 1.24
N ASP A 67 12.90 -5.27 1.40
CA ASP A 67 13.29 -6.12 0.27
C ASP A 67 12.17 -6.25 -0.77
N PHE A 68 10.91 -6.32 -0.32
CA PHE A 68 9.75 -6.33 -1.19
C PHE A 68 9.62 -5.02 -1.99
N PHE A 69 9.66 -3.87 -1.33
CA PHE A 69 9.55 -2.58 -2.00
C PHE A 69 10.75 -2.28 -2.92
N ASP A 70 11.97 -2.67 -2.55
CA ASP A 70 13.16 -2.55 -3.40
C ASP A 70 12.98 -3.30 -4.72
N ARG A 71 12.34 -4.48 -4.69
CA ARG A 71 12.01 -5.20 -5.92
C ARG A 71 10.88 -4.57 -6.71
N MET A 72 9.86 -4.03 -6.03
CA MET A 72 8.80 -3.25 -6.70
C MET A 72 9.42 -2.07 -7.47
N CYS A 73 10.38 -1.37 -6.88
CA CYS A 73 11.08 -0.24 -7.51
C CYS A 73 11.78 -0.59 -8.84
N ALA A 74 12.04 -1.87 -9.12
CA ALA A 74 12.62 -2.30 -10.40
C ALA A 74 11.65 -2.22 -11.59
N TYR A 75 10.34 -2.07 -11.34
CA TYR A 75 9.34 -1.98 -12.39
C TYR A 75 9.19 -0.55 -12.92
N GLU A 76 9.33 -0.36 -14.24
CA GLU A 76 9.34 0.97 -14.87
C GLU A 76 8.08 1.81 -14.61
N PHE A 77 6.90 1.18 -14.50
CA PHE A 77 5.63 1.90 -14.29
C PHE A 77 5.52 2.53 -12.90
N ILE A 78 6.33 2.11 -11.92
CA ILE A 78 6.25 2.59 -10.53
C ILE A 78 6.57 4.09 -10.42
N THR A 79 7.44 4.63 -11.27
CA THR A 79 7.81 6.05 -11.26
C THR A 79 7.30 6.82 -12.48
N GLY A 80 6.96 6.11 -13.56
CA GLY A 80 6.65 6.69 -14.85
C GLY A 80 5.16 6.77 -15.22
N ALA A 81 4.25 6.29 -14.37
CA ALA A 81 2.83 6.17 -14.71
C ALA A 81 1.88 6.65 -13.60
N ASP A 82 0.63 6.89 -14.00
CA ASP A 82 -0.48 7.09 -13.07
C ASP A 82 -0.73 5.78 -12.31
N LEU A 83 -0.66 5.86 -10.98
CA LEU A 83 -0.55 4.72 -10.08
C LEU A 83 -1.49 4.86 -8.89
N ILE A 84 -2.22 3.80 -8.61
CA ILE A 84 -3.01 3.60 -7.39
C ILE A 84 -2.51 2.30 -6.77
N ILE A 85 -2.09 2.36 -5.51
CA ILE A 85 -1.73 1.20 -4.71
C ILE A 85 -2.71 1.14 -3.56
N CYS A 86 -3.37 0.01 -3.37
CA CYS A 86 -4.32 -0.14 -2.28
C CYS A 86 -4.30 -1.53 -1.66
N GLY A 87 -4.85 -1.66 -0.46
CA GLY A 87 -5.05 -2.95 0.19
C GLY A 87 -4.67 -2.91 1.65
N ASP A 88 -4.60 -4.09 2.27
CA ASP A 88 -4.36 -4.23 3.71
C ASP A 88 -2.86 -4.33 3.99
N PHE A 89 -2.33 -3.27 4.60
CA PHE A 89 -0.90 -3.20 4.92
C PHE A 89 -0.60 -3.78 6.31
N ASN A 90 -1.62 -3.96 7.16
CA ASN A 90 -1.45 -4.36 8.56
C ASN A 90 -0.36 -3.56 9.34
N ILE A 91 -0.29 -2.23 9.11
CA ILE A 91 0.59 -1.29 9.84
C ILE A 91 -0.30 -0.30 10.63
N PRO A 92 -0.80 -0.66 11.83
CA PRO A 92 -1.78 0.15 12.57
C PRO A 92 -1.27 1.52 13.00
N THR A 93 0.05 1.65 13.15
CA THR A 93 0.73 2.87 13.58
C THR A 93 1.26 3.69 12.41
N PHE A 94 0.86 3.34 11.17
CA PHE A 94 1.26 4.10 10.00
C PHE A 94 0.83 5.57 10.14
N SER A 95 1.82 6.46 10.06
CA SER A 95 1.63 7.90 10.13
C SER A 95 2.49 8.54 9.06
N ASN A 96 1.84 9.12 8.04
CA ASN A 96 2.48 9.97 7.04
C ASN A 96 2.79 11.36 7.62
N SER A 97 3.32 11.41 8.84
CA SER A 97 3.88 12.61 9.41
C SER A 97 5.24 12.83 8.77
N VAL A 98 5.21 13.63 7.69
CA VAL A 98 6.35 14.23 7.00
C VAL A 98 7.52 14.36 7.96
N ALA A 99 8.60 13.63 7.70
CA ALA A 99 9.85 13.80 8.44
C ALA A 99 10.25 15.27 8.31
N LEU A 100 10.15 16.00 9.43
CA LEU A 100 10.69 17.34 9.54
C LEU A 100 12.19 17.25 9.21
N ASP A 101 12.53 17.82 8.06
CA ASP A 101 13.83 18.27 7.63
C ASP A 101 14.88 17.18 7.31
N ALA A 102 15.47 17.29 6.11
CA ALA A 102 16.44 16.37 5.50
C ALA A 102 17.79 16.17 6.25
N ARG A 103 17.88 16.59 7.53
CA ARG A 103 18.97 16.21 8.44
C ARG A 103 18.58 15.09 9.41
N SER A 104 17.30 14.72 9.45
CA SER A 104 16.72 13.72 10.34
C SER A 104 16.74 12.30 9.76
N GLY A 105 16.95 12.14 8.44
CA GLY A 105 17.04 10.82 7.79
C GLY A 105 18.15 9.95 8.38
N ALA A 106 19.34 10.53 8.57
CA ALA A 106 20.45 9.84 9.23
C ALA A 106 20.21 9.56 10.74
N VAL A 107 19.24 10.20 11.38
CA VAL A 107 18.88 9.95 12.79
C VAL A 107 17.79 8.88 12.90
N ASN A 108 16.84 8.85 11.96
CA ASN A 108 15.79 7.83 11.88
C ASN A 108 16.36 6.48 11.44
N ASP A 109 17.29 6.46 10.49
CA ASP A 109 17.99 5.24 10.08
C ASP A 109 18.85 4.68 11.22
N PHE A 110 19.41 5.53 12.07
CA PHE A 110 20.18 5.09 13.23
C PHE A 110 19.32 4.49 14.35
N MET A 111 18.03 4.84 14.41
CA MET A 111 17.10 4.33 15.41
C MET A 111 16.47 2.97 15.05
N SER A 112 16.50 2.54 13.78
CA SER A 112 15.98 1.22 13.39
C SER A 112 16.98 0.07 13.60
N PHE A 113 18.29 0.37 13.66
CA PHE A 113 19.34 -0.62 13.90
C PHE A 113 19.77 -0.76 15.38
N ALA A 114 19.35 0.16 16.24
CA ALA A 114 19.79 0.19 17.64
C ALA A 114 18.73 -0.40 18.57
N ASP A 115 18.87 -1.70 18.87
CA ASP A 115 18.24 -2.41 19.99
C ASP A 115 18.80 -1.92 21.36
N PHE A 116 19.10 -0.62 21.46
CA PHE A 116 19.70 0.01 22.62
C PHE A 116 18.64 0.82 23.34
N ASN A 117 18.37 0.41 24.58
CA ASN A 117 17.39 0.95 25.49
C ASN A 117 17.75 2.39 25.92
N ILE A 118 17.68 3.35 24.98
CA ILE A 118 17.99 4.76 25.21
C ILE A 118 16.69 5.49 25.54
N PRO A 119 16.64 6.31 26.62
CA PRO A 119 15.44 7.06 26.96
C PRO A 119 15.12 8.05 25.84
N THR A 120 14.02 7.81 25.14
CA THR A 120 13.47 8.64 24.06
C THR A 120 13.36 10.10 24.48
N PHE A 121 14.02 11.01 23.76
CA PHE A 121 13.69 12.43 23.78
C PHE A 121 12.33 12.62 23.10
N SER A 122 11.42 13.28 23.82
CA SER A 122 9.99 13.37 23.55
C SER A 122 9.66 14.12 22.24
N ASN A 123 9.37 13.35 21.19
CA ASN A 123 8.21 13.56 20.32
C ASN A 123 7.67 12.16 19.97
N SER A 124 6.55 11.82 20.59
CA SER A 124 6.09 10.46 20.84
C SER A 124 5.41 9.80 19.64
N VAL A 125 6.18 9.32 18.68
CA VAL A 125 5.75 8.19 17.84
C VAL A 125 6.97 7.28 17.71
N ALA A 126 6.94 6.11 18.34
CA ALA A 126 7.85 5.04 17.95
C ALA A 126 7.56 4.79 16.47
N LEU A 127 8.44 5.26 15.59
CA LEU A 127 8.28 5.09 14.15
C LEU A 127 8.42 3.58 13.88
N ASP A 128 7.30 2.91 13.59
CA ASP A 128 7.32 1.50 13.18
C ASP A 128 8.26 1.41 11.97
N ALA A 129 9.31 0.61 12.03
CA ALA A 129 10.29 0.47 10.96
C ALA A 129 9.63 0.08 9.62
N ARG A 130 8.46 -0.59 9.67
CA ARG A 130 7.63 -0.88 8.49
C ARG A 130 7.01 0.38 7.87
N SER A 131 6.66 1.37 8.69
CA SER A 131 6.22 2.68 8.22
C SER A 131 7.34 3.42 7.48
N GLY A 132 8.59 3.24 7.91
CA GLY A 132 9.77 3.73 7.19
C GLY A 132 9.84 3.19 5.76
N ALA A 133 9.79 1.86 5.60
CA ALA A 133 9.81 1.20 4.30
C ALA A 133 8.70 1.70 3.36
N VAL A 134 7.47 1.87 3.88
CA VAL A 134 6.35 2.42 3.10
C VAL A 134 6.61 3.88 2.71
N ASN A 135 7.14 4.71 3.61
CA ASN A 135 7.43 6.12 3.32
C ASN A 135 8.52 6.28 2.25
N ASP A 136 9.57 5.47 2.32
CA ASP A 136 10.65 5.50 1.34
C ASP A 136 10.14 5.08 -0.04
N PHE A 137 9.32 4.03 -0.09
CA PHE A 137 8.67 3.61 -1.32
C PHE A 137 7.70 4.66 -1.87
N MET A 138 6.89 5.31 -1.02
CA MET A 138 6.01 6.41 -1.44
C MET A 138 6.79 7.56 -2.09
N SER A 139 7.92 7.93 -1.48
CA SER A 139 8.82 8.96 -2.01
C SER A 139 9.38 8.56 -3.37
N PHE A 140 9.86 7.32 -3.52
CA PHE A 140 10.38 6.81 -4.79
C PHE A 140 9.32 6.78 -5.89
N ALA A 141 8.14 6.21 -5.60
CA ALA A 141 7.04 6.06 -6.54
C ALA A 141 6.25 7.37 -6.79
N ASN A 142 6.61 8.46 -6.11
CA ASN A 142 5.90 9.74 -6.13
C ASN A 142 4.40 9.62 -5.79
N VAL A 143 4.03 8.68 -4.91
CA VAL A 143 2.65 8.48 -4.46
C VAL A 143 2.45 9.08 -3.08
N THR A 144 1.21 9.43 -2.76
CA THR A 144 0.83 9.97 -1.45
C THR A 144 -0.33 9.19 -0.87
N GLN A 145 -0.38 9.06 0.46
CA GLN A 145 -1.55 8.51 1.14
C GLN A 145 -2.78 9.39 0.89
N LYS A 146 -3.85 8.79 0.38
CA LYS A 146 -5.11 9.46 0.06
C LYS A 146 -6.19 9.24 1.14
N ASN A 147 -6.21 8.08 1.79
CA ASN A 147 -7.27 7.72 2.73
C ASN A 147 -6.91 8.00 4.19
N THR A 148 -7.92 8.26 5.02
CA THR A 148 -7.79 8.36 6.50
C THR A 148 -8.83 7.49 7.23
N PHE A 149 -9.50 6.60 6.50
CA PHE A 149 -10.58 5.77 7.02
C PHE A 149 -10.04 4.71 7.97
N LYS A 150 -10.46 4.82 9.23
CA LYS A 150 -10.15 3.83 10.25
C LYS A 150 -11.27 2.79 10.35
N ASN A 151 -10.88 1.58 10.75
CA ASN A 151 -11.80 0.49 11.05
C ASN A 151 -12.49 0.67 12.41
N ALA A 152 -13.32 -0.30 12.82
CA ALA A 152 -14.06 -0.26 14.08
C ALA A 152 -13.17 -0.13 15.33
N ASN A 153 -11.89 -0.51 15.23
CA ASN A 153 -10.89 -0.40 16.29
C ASN A 153 -10.08 0.90 16.25
N ASN A 154 -10.50 1.88 15.43
CA ASN A 154 -9.78 3.16 15.23
C ASN A 154 -8.35 2.95 14.70
N ARG A 155 -8.12 1.88 13.92
CA ARG A 155 -6.85 1.57 13.24
C ARG A 155 -6.97 1.81 11.75
N LEU A 156 -5.92 2.36 11.15
CA LEU A 156 -5.76 2.47 9.70
C LEU A 156 -4.90 1.30 9.24
N LEU A 157 -5.51 0.27 8.66
CA LEU A 157 -4.83 -0.92 8.17
C LEU A 157 -4.81 -0.95 6.64
N ASP A 158 -5.95 -0.60 6.05
CA ASP A 158 -6.09 -0.42 4.61
C ASP A 158 -5.50 0.93 4.20
N LEU A 159 -4.51 0.92 3.31
CA LEU A 159 -3.94 2.14 2.74
C LEU A 159 -4.35 2.29 1.29
N ILE A 160 -4.52 3.53 0.87
CA ILE A 160 -4.69 3.93 -0.53
C ILE A 160 -3.62 4.97 -0.81
N LEU A 161 -2.65 4.61 -1.63
CA LEU A 161 -1.54 5.44 -2.06
C LEU A 161 -1.72 5.76 -3.53
N SER A 162 -1.61 7.03 -3.93
CA SER A 162 -1.72 7.38 -5.34
C SER A 162 -1.00 8.68 -5.68
N ASN A 163 -0.54 8.78 -6.93
CA ASN A 163 -0.06 10.01 -7.57
C ASN A 163 -1.15 10.67 -8.44
N VAL A 164 -2.33 10.07 -8.54
CA VAL A 164 -3.50 10.58 -9.26
C VAL A 164 -4.43 11.31 -8.30
N GLU A 165 -5.17 12.28 -8.84
CA GLU A 165 -6.27 12.91 -8.11
C GLU A 165 -7.47 11.96 -8.00
N CYS A 166 -7.86 11.66 -6.76
CA CYS A 166 -8.98 10.77 -6.48
C CYS A 166 -9.77 11.24 -5.25
N GLN A 167 -11.06 10.95 -5.25
CA GLN A 167 -11.95 11.11 -4.11
C GLN A 167 -12.25 9.74 -3.51
N LEU A 168 -12.41 9.70 -2.19
CA LEU A 168 -12.61 8.46 -1.46
C LEU A 168 -13.87 8.51 -0.63
N PHE A 169 -14.66 7.45 -0.71
CA PHE A 169 -15.91 7.31 0.02
C PHE A 169 -15.95 5.96 0.73
N ARG A 170 -16.74 5.88 1.80
CA ARG A 170 -17.17 4.57 2.31
C ARG A 170 -18.22 4.03 1.34
N GLU A 171 -18.13 2.74 1.05
CA GLU A 171 -19.12 2.07 0.20
C GLU A 171 -20.31 1.63 1.07
N ASP A 172 -21.50 2.06 0.68
CA ASP A 172 -22.75 1.78 1.41
C ASP A 172 -23.42 0.49 0.90
N ASP A 173 -23.11 0.05 -0.33
CA ASP A 173 -23.64 -1.19 -0.94
C ASP A 173 -22.49 -2.09 -1.45
N PRO A 174 -21.74 -2.74 -0.55
CA PRO A 174 -20.58 -3.53 -0.93
C PRO A 174 -20.97 -4.84 -1.62
N LEU A 175 -20.16 -5.24 -2.59
CA LEU A 175 -20.34 -6.49 -3.35
C LEU A 175 -20.24 -7.76 -2.48
N VAL A 176 -19.58 -7.65 -1.32
CA VAL A 176 -19.39 -8.73 -0.35
C VAL A 176 -19.86 -8.25 1.03
N GLY A 177 -20.13 -9.20 1.93
CA GLY A 177 -20.48 -8.87 3.32
C GLY A 177 -19.41 -7.97 3.96
N VAL A 178 -19.87 -6.93 4.67
CA VAL A 178 -18.99 -5.96 5.34
C VAL A 178 -18.14 -6.65 6.41
N ASP A 179 -16.83 -6.39 6.37
CA ASP A 179 -15.90 -6.69 7.45
C ASP A 179 -15.70 -5.43 8.33
N GLU A 180 -15.87 -5.57 9.64
CA GLU A 180 -15.67 -4.47 10.60
C GLU A 180 -14.21 -4.03 10.72
N HIS A 181 -13.27 -4.90 10.34
CA HIS A 181 -11.84 -4.63 10.33
C HIS A 181 -11.36 -4.01 9.01
N HIS A 182 -12.08 -4.25 7.92
CA HIS A 182 -11.76 -3.78 6.56
C HIS A 182 -13.01 -3.16 5.93
N PRO A 183 -13.34 -1.90 6.28
CA PRO A 183 -14.51 -1.24 5.73
C PRO A 183 -14.35 -1.07 4.21
N PRO A 184 -15.39 -1.36 3.41
CA PRO A 184 -15.32 -1.23 1.97
C PRO A 184 -15.19 0.26 1.58
N LEU A 185 -14.28 0.53 0.65
CA LEU A 185 -13.97 1.88 0.18
C LEU A 185 -14.22 1.99 -1.33
N LEU A 186 -14.82 3.10 -1.74
CA LEU A 186 -14.97 3.50 -3.13
C LEU A 186 -13.89 4.53 -3.48
N ILE A 187 -13.22 4.32 -4.61
CA ILE A 187 -12.18 5.22 -5.15
C ILE A 187 -12.69 5.81 -6.45
N ASP A 188 -13.02 7.09 -6.44
CA ASP A 188 -13.42 7.84 -7.62
C ASP A 188 -12.21 8.59 -8.18
N VAL A 189 -11.76 8.20 -9.37
CA VAL A 189 -10.55 8.75 -9.99
C VAL A 189 -10.91 9.77 -11.06
N VAL A 190 -10.25 10.92 -11.04
CA VAL A 190 -10.41 11.94 -12.07
C VAL A 190 -9.40 11.67 -13.18
N LEU A 191 -9.89 11.22 -14.34
CA LEU A 191 -9.07 11.05 -15.52
C LEU A 191 -8.86 12.40 -16.21
N ASN A 192 -7.62 12.87 -16.28
CA ASN A 192 -7.28 14.00 -17.13
C ASN A 192 -7.32 13.54 -18.58
N THR A 193 -8.36 13.94 -19.31
CA THR A 193 -8.38 13.82 -20.77
C THR A 193 -7.43 14.85 -21.35
N ALA A 194 -6.35 14.40 -21.98
CA ALA A 194 -5.54 15.24 -22.86
C ALA A 194 -6.33 15.67 -24.10
#